data_AF-A0A428X5L5-F1
#
_entry.id   AF-A0A428X5L5-F1
#
_cell.length_a   1.000
_cell.length_b   1.000
_cell.length_c   1.000
_cell.angle_alpha   90.00
_cell.angle_beta   90.00
_cell.angle_gamma   90.00
#
_symmetry.space_group_name_H-M   'P 1'
#
loop_
_entity.id
_entity.type
_entity.pdbx_description
1 polymer ?
#
loop_
_entity_poly.entity_id
_entity_poly.type
_entity_poly.pdbx_seq_one_letter_code
_entity_poly.pdbx_strand_id
1 'polypeptide(L)'
;MPTLIEYDPLHPDTIAAPYPVLAALRENAPVFWHEQSRSWALTRYADCVAVLRDSDTFARDRRRAGQAVPAPNLSVQSLDPPEQAPIRSLFMNALHAQDLAAVELRARQLVKMRLSELEESECFDVMAKVARPLALSVVADVLGVEEPEVDTFPPCPTRS
;
A
#
# COMPACT_ATOMS: atom_id res chain seq x y z
N MET A 1 -1.87 -12.99 -33.41
CA MET A 1 -2.17 -13.35 -32.00
C MET A 1 -1.20 -12.55 -31.15
N PRO A 2 -1.66 -11.68 -30.22
CA PRO A 2 -0.74 -10.98 -29.34
C PRO A 2 0.06 -12.03 -28.56
N THR A 3 1.38 -11.87 -28.53
CA THR A 3 2.32 -12.74 -27.83
C THR A 3 1.88 -12.86 -26.36
N LEU A 4 1.70 -14.08 -25.87
CA LEU A 4 1.44 -14.33 -24.45
C LEU A 4 2.65 -13.84 -23.66
N ILE A 5 2.55 -12.64 -23.09
CA ILE A 5 3.51 -12.16 -22.09
C ILE A 5 3.10 -12.83 -20.79
N GLU A 6 3.88 -13.82 -20.36
CA GLU A 6 3.73 -14.41 -19.04
C GLU A 6 4.07 -13.35 -17.99
N TYR A 7 3.10 -13.05 -17.14
CA TYR A 7 3.23 -12.05 -16.09
C TYR A 7 2.77 -12.66 -14.79
N ASP A 8 3.69 -12.80 -13.85
CA ASP A 8 3.39 -13.13 -12.46
C ASP A 8 3.90 -11.98 -11.59
N PRO A 9 3.01 -11.18 -10.98
CA PRO A 9 3.37 -10.04 -10.15
C PRO A 9 4.07 -10.43 -8.84
N LEU A 10 3.98 -11.71 -8.43
CA LEU A 10 4.54 -12.23 -7.19
C LEU A 10 5.83 -13.02 -7.43
N HIS A 11 6.23 -13.22 -8.69
CA HIS A 11 7.50 -13.87 -9.02
C HIS A 11 8.68 -13.00 -8.56
N PRO A 12 9.72 -13.57 -7.92
CA PRO A 12 10.86 -12.80 -7.39
C PRO A 12 11.52 -11.88 -8.43
N ASP A 13 11.70 -12.37 -9.65
CA ASP A 13 12.31 -11.57 -10.74
C ASP A 13 11.42 -10.39 -11.15
N THR A 14 10.10 -10.56 -11.13
CA THR A 14 9.15 -9.48 -11.39
C THR A 14 9.15 -8.46 -10.26
N ILE A 15 9.25 -8.91 -9.01
CA ILE A 15 9.33 -8.01 -7.84
C ILE A 15 10.64 -7.19 -7.89
N ALA A 16 11.76 -7.84 -8.22
CA ALA A 16 13.06 -7.19 -8.31
C ALA A 16 13.14 -6.21 -9.50
N ALA A 17 12.53 -6.57 -10.65
CA ALA A 17 12.56 -5.77 -11.86
C ALA A 17 11.18 -5.74 -12.56
N PRO A 18 10.19 -4.99 -12.03
CA PRO A 18 8.82 -5.01 -12.56
C PRO A 18 8.67 -4.19 -13.85
N TYR A 19 9.47 -3.15 -14.03
CA TYR A 19 9.26 -2.17 -15.08
C TYR A 19 9.41 -2.71 -16.52
N PRO A 20 10.37 -3.60 -16.83
CA PRO A 20 10.49 -4.18 -18.17
C PRO A 20 9.25 -4.95 -18.62
N VAL A 21 8.74 -5.87 -17.78
CA VAL A 21 7.54 -6.65 -18.12
C VAL A 21 6.30 -5.77 -18.19
N LEU A 22 6.15 -4.80 -17.28
CA LEU A 22 5.05 -3.84 -17.32
C LEU A 22 5.10 -2.95 -18.57
N ALA A 23 6.29 -2.60 -19.07
CA ALA A 23 6.44 -1.85 -20.32
C ALA A 23 5.98 -2.67 -21.53
N ALA A 24 6.42 -3.93 -21.63
CA ALA A 24 6.00 -4.83 -22.70
C ALA A 24 4.47 -5.05 -22.69
N LEU A 25 3.85 -5.20 -21.51
CA LEU A 25 2.39 -5.31 -21.36
C LEU A 25 1.67 -4.05 -21.83
N ARG A 26 2.12 -2.85 -21.44
CA ARG A 26 1.48 -1.58 -21.87
C ARG A 26 1.46 -1.40 -23.39
N GLU A 27 2.51 -1.86 -24.07
CA GLU A 27 2.65 -1.76 -25.51
C GLU A 27 1.83 -2.83 -26.26
N ASN A 28 1.92 -4.09 -25.82
CA ASN A 28 1.42 -5.23 -26.60
C ASN A 28 0.09 -5.82 -26.10
N ALA A 29 -0.20 -5.72 -24.80
CA ALA A 29 -1.36 -6.32 -24.16
C ALA A 29 -1.82 -5.47 -22.95
N PRO A 30 -2.32 -4.24 -23.17
CA PRO A 30 -2.58 -3.29 -22.09
C PRO A 30 -3.73 -3.68 -21.17
N VAL A 31 -4.68 -4.46 -21.71
CA VAL A 31 -5.80 -5.09 -21.00
C VAL A 31 -5.80 -6.56 -21.37
N PHE A 32 -5.68 -7.45 -20.39
CA PHE A 32 -5.63 -8.89 -20.61
C PHE A 32 -6.27 -9.66 -19.46
N TRP A 33 -6.69 -10.88 -19.73
CA TRP A 33 -7.15 -11.80 -18.70
C TRP A 33 -5.93 -12.45 -18.03
N HIS A 34 -5.81 -12.28 -16.72
CA HIS A 34 -4.73 -12.85 -15.91
C HIS A 34 -5.24 -14.11 -15.20
N GLU A 35 -4.78 -15.28 -15.67
CA GLU A 35 -5.30 -16.57 -15.22
C GLU A 35 -5.03 -16.85 -13.73
N GLN A 36 -3.84 -16.50 -13.22
CA GLN A 36 -3.49 -16.76 -11.82
C GLN A 36 -4.41 -16.01 -10.84
N SER A 37 -4.75 -14.75 -11.14
CA SER A 37 -5.68 -13.96 -10.30
C SER A 37 -7.15 -14.10 -10.71
N ARG A 38 -7.43 -14.79 -11.83
CA ARG A 38 -8.76 -14.93 -12.43
C ARG A 38 -9.48 -13.59 -12.57
N SER A 39 -8.76 -12.60 -13.08
CA SER A 39 -9.25 -11.23 -13.21
C SER A 39 -8.70 -10.55 -14.45
N TRP A 40 -9.36 -9.48 -14.88
CA TRP A 40 -8.80 -8.56 -15.86
C TRP A 40 -7.68 -7.74 -15.23
N ALA A 41 -6.53 -7.65 -15.91
CA ALA A 41 -5.40 -6.83 -15.54
C ALA A 41 -5.28 -5.65 -16.52
N LEU A 42 -5.02 -4.47 -15.97
CA LEU A 42 -4.87 -3.22 -16.72
C LEU A 42 -3.51 -2.62 -16.38
N THR A 43 -2.76 -2.18 -17.39
CA THR A 43 -1.38 -1.69 -17.20
C THR A 43 -1.16 -0.26 -17.65
N ARG A 44 -2.07 0.32 -18.45
CA ARG A 44 -1.98 1.72 -18.87
C ARG A 44 -2.57 2.63 -17.81
N TYR A 45 -1.88 3.74 -17.56
CA TYR A 45 -2.31 4.76 -16.60
C TYR A 45 -3.74 5.23 -16.83
N ALA A 46 -4.11 5.55 -18.07
CA ALA A 46 -5.43 6.06 -18.41
C ALA A 46 -6.54 5.06 -18.03
N ASP A 47 -6.34 3.77 -18.31
CA ASP A 47 -7.30 2.71 -18.01
C ASP A 47 -7.41 2.51 -16.48
N CYS A 48 -6.29 2.46 -15.76
CA CYS A 48 -6.29 2.36 -14.31
C CYS A 48 -7.02 3.54 -13.64
N VAL A 49 -6.77 4.77 -14.10
CA VAL A 49 -7.44 5.97 -13.56
C VAL A 49 -8.93 5.96 -13.87
N ALA A 50 -9.33 5.54 -15.07
CA ALA A 50 -10.75 5.42 -15.42
C ALA A 50 -11.47 4.44 -14.49
N VAL A 51 -10.91 3.25 -14.28
CA VAL A 51 -11.45 2.22 -13.37
C VAL A 51 -11.51 2.71 -11.93
N LEU A 52 -10.43 3.34 -11.43
CA LEU A 52 -10.38 3.82 -10.04
C LEU A 52 -11.32 5.00 -9.74
N ARG A 53 -11.80 5.71 -10.76
CA ARG A 53 -12.73 6.85 -10.61
C ARG A 53 -14.19 6.46 -10.74
N ASP A 54 -14.51 5.41 -11.50
CA ASP A 54 -15.87 4.95 -11.73
C ASP A 54 -16.25 3.82 -10.76
N SER A 55 -16.57 4.20 -9.52
CA SER A 55 -17.03 3.25 -8.50
C SER A 55 -18.43 2.68 -8.76
N ASP A 56 -19.19 3.27 -9.67
CA ASP A 56 -20.53 2.80 -10.00
C ASP A 56 -20.44 1.54 -10.88
N THR A 57 -19.57 1.57 -11.89
CA THR A 57 -19.27 0.43 -12.77
C THR A 57 -18.27 -0.53 -12.12
N PHE A 58 -17.19 -0.02 -11.52
CA PHE A 58 -16.12 -0.81 -10.91
C PHE A 58 -16.21 -0.76 -9.38
N ALA A 59 -17.23 -1.43 -8.87
CA ALA A 59 -17.49 -1.55 -7.44
C ALA A 59 -16.36 -2.30 -6.71
N ARG A 60 -15.95 -1.79 -5.55
CA ARG A 60 -15.06 -2.51 -4.62
C ARG A 60 -15.84 -3.37 -3.64
N ASP A 61 -17.08 -2.96 -3.35
CA ASP A 61 -17.94 -3.67 -2.43
C ASP A 61 -18.43 -4.97 -3.06
N ARG A 62 -17.84 -6.09 -2.61
CA ARG A 62 -18.18 -7.43 -3.07
C ARG A 62 -19.65 -7.79 -2.83
N ARG A 63 -20.34 -7.12 -1.90
CA ARG A 63 -21.79 -7.29 -1.67
C ARG A 63 -22.61 -6.85 -2.89
N ARG A 64 -22.13 -5.86 -3.65
CA ARG A 64 -22.75 -5.40 -4.90
C ARG A 64 -22.66 -6.45 -6.01
N ALA A 65 -21.70 -7.37 -5.90
CA ALA A 65 -21.57 -8.56 -6.76
C ALA A 65 -22.28 -9.81 -6.17
N GLY A 66 -23.13 -9.64 -5.15
CA GLY A 66 -23.88 -10.74 -4.51
C GLY A 66 -23.07 -11.61 -3.56
N GLN A 67 -21.86 -11.21 -3.17
CA GLN A 67 -21.04 -11.97 -2.22
C GLN A 67 -21.38 -11.60 -0.77
N ALA A 68 -21.46 -12.61 0.09
CA ALA A 68 -21.59 -12.37 1.52
C ALA A 68 -20.23 -11.94 2.11
N VAL A 69 -20.18 -10.74 2.70
CA VAL A 69 -19.00 -10.23 3.40
C VAL A 69 -19.34 -10.11 4.90
N PRO A 70 -18.63 -10.81 5.79
CA PRO A 70 -18.83 -10.67 7.23
C PRO A 70 -18.62 -9.22 7.69
N ALA A 71 -19.47 -8.73 8.60
CA ALA A 71 -19.39 -7.37 9.11
C ALA A 71 -18.00 -6.95 9.63
N PRO A 72 -17.22 -7.81 10.34
CA PRO A 72 -15.87 -7.45 10.77
C PRO A 72 -14.88 -7.21 9.63
N ASN A 73 -15.17 -7.70 8.42
CA ASN A 73 -14.31 -7.51 7.25
C ASN A 73 -14.68 -6.23 6.46
N LEU A 74 -15.74 -5.53 6.86
CA LEU A 74 -16.09 -4.25 6.27
C LEU A 74 -15.18 -3.16 6.82
N SER A 75 -14.60 -2.38 5.91
CA SER A 75 -13.75 -1.24 6.25
C SER A 75 -13.98 -0.11 5.27
N VAL A 76 -13.40 1.06 5.55
CA VAL A 76 -13.39 2.19 4.62
C VAL A 76 -12.82 1.81 3.24
N GLN A 77 -11.96 0.78 3.14
CA GLN A 77 -11.36 0.36 1.88
C GLN A 77 -12.25 -0.60 1.07
N SER A 78 -13.17 -1.32 1.72
CA SER A 78 -14.03 -2.32 1.07
C SER A 78 -15.43 -1.81 0.73
N LEU A 79 -15.82 -0.64 1.26
CA LEU A 79 -17.12 -0.02 1.01
C LEU A 79 -17.07 0.92 -0.19
N ASP A 80 -18.20 1.03 -0.90
CA ASP A 80 -18.42 2.03 -1.93
C ASP A 80 -19.32 3.18 -1.44
N PRO A 81 -19.34 4.33 -2.12
CA PRO A 81 -20.35 5.36 -1.89
C PRO A 81 -21.78 4.79 -2.04
N PRO A 82 -22.76 5.27 -1.26
CA PRO A 82 -22.64 6.34 -0.26
C PRO A 82 -22.15 5.89 1.12
N GLU A 83 -22.16 4.58 1.43
CA GLU A 83 -21.80 4.04 2.76
C GLU A 83 -20.37 4.35 3.19
N GLN A 84 -19.45 4.45 2.21
CA GLN A 84 -18.05 4.81 2.47
C GLN A 84 -17.89 6.25 2.97
N ALA A 85 -18.73 7.19 2.52
CA ALA A 85 -18.48 8.63 2.68
C ALA A 85 -18.48 9.10 4.15
N PRO A 86 -19.44 8.70 5.01
CA PRO A 86 -19.42 9.07 6.43
C PRO A 86 -18.19 8.53 7.16
N ILE A 87 -17.82 7.27 6.93
CA ILE A 87 -16.67 6.61 7.59
C ILE A 87 -15.36 7.29 7.16
N ARG A 88 -15.20 7.53 5.85
CA ARG A 88 -14.03 8.23 5.32
C ARG A 88 -13.93 9.65 5.87
N SER A 89 -15.06 10.37 5.97
CA SER A 89 -15.10 11.72 6.54
C SER A 89 -14.62 11.74 7.99
N LEU A 90 -15.11 10.82 8.84
CA LEU A 90 -14.67 10.71 10.23
C LEU A 90 -13.17 10.45 10.34
N PHE A 91 -12.65 9.50 9.55
CA PHE A 91 -11.22 9.19 9.54
C PHE A 91 -10.36 10.38 9.08
N MET A 92 -10.77 11.06 8.00
CA MET A 92 -10.03 12.22 7.48
C MET A 92 -10.08 13.40 8.45
N ASN A 93 -11.21 13.64 9.12
CA ASN A 93 -11.32 14.68 10.13
C ASN A 93 -10.41 14.40 11.33
N ALA A 94 -10.33 13.16 11.79
CA ALA A 94 -9.40 12.76 12.85
C ALA A 94 -7.94 12.98 12.42
N LEU A 95 -7.60 12.63 11.18
CA LEU A 95 -6.26 12.85 10.62
C LEU A 95 -5.93 14.34 10.49
N HIS A 96 -6.89 15.16 10.03
CA HIS A 96 -6.71 16.62 9.92
C HIS A 96 -6.64 17.34 11.25
N ALA A 97 -7.22 16.77 12.31
CA ALA A 97 -7.12 17.30 13.67
C ALA A 97 -5.75 17.04 14.32
N GLN A 98 -4.90 16.19 13.72
CA GLN A 98 -3.55 15.95 14.21
C GLN A 98 -2.64 17.16 14.00
N ASP A 99 -1.76 17.42 14.96
CA ASP A 99 -0.68 18.39 14.82
C ASP A 99 0.43 17.80 13.95
N LEU A 100 0.25 17.87 12.62
CA LEU A 100 1.21 17.36 11.66
C LEU A 100 2.58 18.03 11.77
N ALA A 101 2.66 19.27 12.26
CA ALA A 101 3.93 19.95 12.47
C ALA A 101 4.67 19.34 13.67
N ALA A 102 3.96 18.99 14.75
CA ALA A 102 4.56 18.26 15.86
C ALA A 102 4.98 16.83 15.46
N VAL A 103 4.18 16.13 14.65
CA VAL A 103 4.55 14.82 14.09
C VAL A 103 5.81 14.93 13.24
N GLU A 104 5.90 15.92 12.36
CA GLU A 104 7.09 16.17 11.53
C GLU A 104 8.33 16.43 12.41
N LEU A 105 8.18 17.26 13.44
CA LEU A 105 9.28 17.58 14.36
C LEU A 105 9.80 16.32 15.06
N ARG A 106 8.90 15.47 15.59
CA ARG A 106 9.27 14.21 16.24
C ARG A 106 9.92 13.24 15.26
N ALA A 107 9.37 13.10 14.05
CA ALA A 107 9.96 12.28 13.00
C ALA A 107 11.39 12.71 12.67
N ARG A 108 11.63 14.02 12.55
CA ARG A 108 12.96 14.60 12.28
C ARG A 108 13.93 14.34 13.42
N GLN A 109 13.49 14.47 14.68
CA GLN A 109 14.29 14.16 15.86
C GLN A 109 14.66 12.67 15.91
N LEU A 110 13.71 11.78 15.64
CA LEU A 110 13.93 10.33 15.61
C LEU A 110 14.95 9.95 14.54
N VAL A 111 14.83 10.48 13.32
CA VAL A 111 15.82 10.26 12.25
C VAL A 111 17.20 10.75 12.68
N LYS A 112 17.30 11.96 13.25
CA LYS A 112 18.59 12.51 13.68
C LYS A 112 19.23 11.65 14.76
N MET A 113 18.47 11.25 15.78
CA MET A 113 18.94 10.36 16.84
C MET A 113 19.46 9.04 16.28
N ARG A 114 18.68 8.38 15.42
CA ARG A 114 19.07 7.10 14.80
C ARG A 114 20.31 7.22 13.93
N LEU A 115 20.44 8.30 13.16
CA LEU A 115 21.63 8.51 12.34
C LEU A 115 22.87 8.78 13.21
N SER A 116 22.73 9.53 14.31
CA SER A 116 23.85 9.76 15.23
C SER A 116 24.30 8.50 15.97
N GLU A 117 23.38 7.58 16.29
CA GLU A 117 23.73 6.24 16.83
C GLU A 117 24.54 5.37 15.84
N LEU A 118 24.49 5.71 14.54
CA LEU A 118 25.11 4.94 13.47
C LEU A 118 26.36 5.63 12.90
N GLU A 119 26.76 6.80 13.41
CA GLU A 119 27.89 7.59 12.90
C GLU A 119 29.22 6.80 12.90
N GLU A 120 29.41 5.90 13.87
CA GLU A 120 30.63 5.07 13.98
C GLU A 120 30.54 3.76 13.16
N SER A 121 29.40 3.48 12.52
CA SER A 121 29.21 2.26 11.73
C SER A 121 29.60 2.49 10.27
N GLU A 122 30.54 1.71 9.74
CA GLU A 122 30.91 1.76 8.31
C GLU A 122 29.78 1.28 7.39
N CYS A 123 28.91 0.38 7.86
CA CYS A 123 27.78 -0.16 7.11
C CYS A 123 26.63 -0.53 8.05
N PHE A 124 25.40 -0.24 7.64
CA PHE A 124 24.18 -0.63 8.35
C PHE A 124 23.00 -0.83 7.40
N ASP A 125 22.01 -1.61 7.84
CA ASP A 125 20.74 -1.79 7.13
C ASP A 125 19.79 -0.62 7.44
N VAL A 126 19.56 0.25 6.45
CA VAL A 126 18.67 1.41 6.56
C VAL A 126 17.21 0.99 6.84
N MET A 127 16.76 -0.14 6.31
CA MET A 127 15.40 -0.63 6.54
C MET A 127 15.21 -1.04 7.99
N ALA A 128 16.14 -1.82 8.53
CA ALA A 128 16.08 -2.30 9.91
C ALA A 128 16.34 -1.19 10.93
N LYS A 129 17.32 -0.30 10.69
CA LYS A 129 17.76 0.69 11.69
C LYS A 129 17.03 2.03 11.62
N VAL A 130 16.45 2.38 10.46
CA VAL A 130 15.84 3.70 10.25
C VAL A 130 14.40 3.60 9.77
N ALA A 131 14.14 2.99 8.61
CA ALA A 131 12.84 3.10 7.95
C ALA A 131 11.72 2.42 8.73
N ARG A 132 11.92 1.18 9.21
CA ARG A 132 10.89 0.45 9.97
C ARG A 132 10.54 1.15 11.30
N PRO A 133 11.51 1.49 12.18
CA PRO A 133 11.20 2.22 13.41
C PRO A 133 10.55 3.58 13.16
N LEU A 134 11.03 4.32 12.16
CA LEU A 134 10.47 5.63 11.82
C LEU A 134 9.01 5.52 11.36
N ALA A 135 8.71 4.60 10.45
CA ALA A 135 7.36 4.41 9.95
C ALA A 135 6.39 4.03 11.07
N LEU A 136 6.82 3.18 12.00
CA LEU A 136 6.00 2.77 13.13
C LEU A 136 5.71 3.94 14.07
N SER A 137 6.74 4.65 14.50
CA SER A 137 6.61 5.78 15.42
C SER A 137 5.74 6.90 14.82
N VAL A 138 5.94 7.23 13.53
CA VAL A 138 5.12 8.24 12.84
C VAL A 138 3.66 7.82 12.73
N VAL A 139 3.38 6.54 12.44
CA VAL A 139 2.00 6.05 12.37
C VAL A 139 1.35 6.05 13.76
N ALA A 140 2.08 5.64 14.80
CA ALA A 140 1.58 5.67 16.18
C ALA A 140 1.24 7.10 16.62
N ASP A 141 2.13 8.05 16.32
CA ASP A 141 1.94 9.48 16.55
C ASP A 141 0.69 10.03 15.83
N VAL A 142 0.53 9.71 14.55
CA VAL A 142 -0.62 10.16 13.74
C VAL A 142 -1.93 9.56 14.24
N LEU A 143 -1.89 8.31 14.72
CA LEU A 143 -3.07 7.64 15.26
C LEU A 143 -3.35 8.01 16.73
N GLY A 144 -2.42 8.68 17.41
CA GLY A 144 -2.53 9.00 18.83
C GLY A 144 -2.54 7.77 19.73
N VAL A 145 -1.83 6.70 19.34
CA VAL A 145 -1.74 5.45 20.10
C VAL A 145 -0.35 5.28 20.70
N GLU A 146 -0.24 4.45 21.74
CA GLU A 146 1.05 4.05 22.27
C GLU A 146 1.84 3.29 21.19
N GLU A 147 3.13 3.61 21.05
CA GLU A 147 4.00 2.96 20.09
C GLU A 147 4.19 1.48 20.49
N PRO A 148 3.77 0.53 19.65
CA PRO A 148 3.98 -0.89 19.94
C PRO A 148 5.44 -1.27 19.70
N GLU A 149 5.90 -2.38 20.28
CA GLU A 149 7.25 -2.88 20.02
C GLU A 149 7.44 -3.20 18.54
N VAL A 150 8.58 -2.80 17.96
CA VAL A 150 8.90 -3.02 16.54
C VAL A 150 8.83 -4.50 16.15
N ASP A 151 9.16 -5.40 17.07
CA ASP A 151 9.15 -6.85 16.87
C ASP A 151 7.73 -7.47 16.92
N THR A 152 6.73 -6.70 17.34
CA THR A 152 5.31 -7.09 17.24
C THR A 152 4.87 -7.21 15.78
N PHE A 153 5.53 -6.50 14.86
CA PHE A 153 5.32 -6.63 13.43
C PHE A 153 6.36 -7.59 12.84
N PRO A 154 5.94 -8.78 12.34
CA PRO A 154 6.88 -9.72 11.77
C PRO A 154 7.68 -9.04 10.65
N PRO A 155 9.01 -9.25 10.59
CA PRO A 155 9.79 -8.76 9.47
C PRO A 155 9.19 -9.27 8.16
N CYS A 156 9.21 -8.44 7.12
CA CYS A 156 8.94 -8.93 5.77
C CYS A 156 9.89 -10.11 5.54
N PRO A 157 9.40 -11.32 5.20
CA PRO A 157 10.25 -12.49 5.10
C PRO A 157 11.30 -12.23 4.01
N THR A 158 12.54 -11.99 4.44
CA THR A 158 13.70 -12.00 3.55
C THR A 158 13.93 -13.45 3.16
N ARG A 159 13.47 -13.83 1.96
CA ARG A 159 13.74 -15.17 1.43
C ARG A 159 15.14 -15.17 0.84
N SER A 160 15.98 -16.04 1.41
CA SER A 160 17.28 -16.48 0.88
C SER A 160 17.14 -17.15 -0.48
#